data_AF-A0A838JLZ3-F1
#
_entry.id   AF-A0A838JLZ3-F1
#
_cell.length_a   1.000
_cell.length_b   1.000
_cell.length_c   1.000
_cell.angle_alpha   90.00
_cell.angle_beta   90.00
_cell.angle_gamma   90.00
#
_symmetry.space_group_name_H-M   'P 1'
#
loop_
_entity.id
_entity.type
_entity.pdbx_description
1 polymer ?
#
loop_
_entity_poly.entity_id
_entity_poly.type
_entity_poly.pdbx_seq_one_letter_code
_entity_poly.pdbx_strand_id
1 'polypeptide(L)'
;MALDLTADLYESCLQISPRHSDYATLSIQDGFDWSSLSGCSFDELYLVVFRSVRRPDADLVLLREYDDRAYEEALGSGGLLKYFKGHANERGECLSFCLWETREQARKAAAAASHMSAAEITAQMYLSYVLDRYWLKKDGEELVFERI
;
A
#
# COMPACT_ATOMS: atom_id res chain seq x y z
N MET A 1 -2.60 -13.24 -30.21
CA MET A 1 -2.39 -13.70 -28.81
C MET A 1 -3.01 -12.65 -27.93
N ALA A 2 -4.10 -12.96 -27.24
CA ALA A 2 -4.64 -12.07 -26.23
C ALA A 2 -3.64 -12.08 -25.07
N LEU A 3 -2.85 -11.01 -24.95
CA LEU A 3 -2.06 -10.76 -23.76
C LEU A 3 -3.05 -10.70 -22.59
N ASP A 4 -2.78 -11.46 -21.53
CA ASP A 4 -3.55 -11.37 -20.30
C ASP A 4 -3.17 -10.04 -19.63
N LEU A 5 -3.84 -8.96 -20.08
CA LEU A 5 -3.60 -7.59 -19.65
C LEU A 5 -3.63 -7.45 -18.11
N THR A 6 -4.40 -8.33 -17.45
CA THR A 6 -4.51 -8.42 -15.99
C THR A 6 -3.24 -8.98 -15.35
N ALA A 7 -2.66 -10.04 -15.92
CA ALA A 7 -1.39 -10.59 -15.46
C ALA A 7 -0.23 -9.59 -15.64
N ASP A 8 -0.21 -8.88 -16.77
CA ASP A 8 0.80 -7.85 -17.06
C ASP A 8 0.72 -6.67 -16.07
N LEU A 9 -0.49 -6.25 -15.69
CA LEU A 9 -0.70 -5.21 -14.68
C LEU A 9 -0.20 -5.65 -13.30
N TYR A 10 -0.56 -6.86 -12.87
CA TYR A 10 -0.15 -7.40 -11.58
C TYR A 10 1.37 -7.46 -11.46
N GLU A 11 2.06 -8.07 -12.43
CA GLU A 11 3.53 -8.16 -12.44
C GLU A 11 4.19 -6.77 -12.44
N SER A 12 3.62 -5.82 -13.17
CA SER A 12 4.13 -4.44 -13.20
C SER A 12 3.96 -3.73 -11.85
N CYS A 13 2.85 -3.97 -11.14
CA CYS A 13 2.65 -3.45 -9.79
C CYS A 13 3.67 -4.02 -8.78
N LEU A 14 4.14 -5.26 -8.97
CA LEU A 14 5.14 -5.85 -8.10
C LEU A 14 6.51 -5.16 -8.15
N GLN A 15 6.83 -4.53 -9.29
CA GLN A 15 8.08 -3.80 -9.52
C GLN A 15 8.13 -2.41 -8.86
N ILE A 16 7.01 -1.91 -8.35
CA ILE A 16 6.96 -0.60 -7.66
C ILE A 16 7.85 -0.69 -6.41
N SER A 17 8.82 0.22 -6.33
CA SER A 17 9.86 0.21 -5.29
C SER A 17 10.28 1.63 -4.89
N PRO A 18 10.84 1.83 -3.68
CA PRO A 18 11.33 3.15 -3.26
C PRO A 18 12.43 3.68 -4.17
N ARG A 19 12.37 4.97 -4.52
CA ARG A 19 13.46 5.65 -5.28
C ARG A 19 14.63 6.06 -4.39
N HIS A 20 14.33 6.35 -3.13
CA HIS A 20 15.28 6.89 -2.17
C HIS A 20 15.10 6.21 -0.82
N SER A 21 16.14 6.24 0.03
CA SER A 21 16.09 5.66 1.38
C SER A 21 15.16 6.43 2.33
N ASP A 22 14.84 7.68 2.03
CA ASP A 22 13.98 8.58 2.82
C ASP A 22 12.52 8.63 2.32
N TYR A 23 12.12 7.66 1.47
CA TYR A 23 10.77 7.54 0.88
C TYR A 23 9.62 7.74 1.88
N ALA A 24 9.81 7.34 3.15
CA ALA A 24 8.80 7.46 4.19
C ALA A 24 8.35 8.92 4.46
N THR A 25 9.21 9.89 4.13
CA THR A 25 8.99 11.32 4.33
C THR A 25 8.63 12.08 3.07
N LEU A 26 8.72 11.43 1.91
CA LEU A 26 8.39 12.01 0.60
C LEU A 26 6.91 11.80 0.26
N SER A 27 6.44 12.52 -0.77
CA SER A 27 5.14 12.25 -1.38
C SER A 27 5.11 10.80 -1.92
N ILE A 28 3.92 10.21 -2.06
CA ILE A 28 3.82 8.84 -2.58
C ILE A 28 4.28 8.76 -4.05
N GLN A 29 4.11 9.86 -4.78
CA GLN A 29 4.51 10.03 -6.17
C GLN A 29 6.03 10.11 -6.33
N ASP A 30 6.69 10.88 -5.45
CA ASP A 30 8.14 11.14 -5.56
C ASP A 30 8.97 10.06 -4.85
N GLY A 31 8.43 9.47 -3.78
CA GLY A 31 9.13 8.47 -2.96
C GLY A 31 9.28 7.11 -3.63
N PHE A 32 8.48 6.81 -4.65
CA PHE A 32 8.42 5.49 -5.30
C PHE A 32 8.57 5.60 -6.81
N ASP A 33 9.11 4.54 -7.41
CA ASP A 33 9.15 4.41 -8.85
C ASP A 33 7.90 3.70 -9.37
N TRP A 34 7.11 4.44 -10.15
CA TRP A 34 5.88 3.99 -10.77
C TRP A 34 6.04 3.70 -12.27
N SER A 35 7.29 3.80 -12.80
CA SER A 35 7.59 3.67 -14.23
C SER A 35 7.15 2.34 -14.83
N SER A 36 7.10 1.27 -14.03
CA SER A 36 6.62 -0.05 -14.44
C SER A 36 5.18 -0.05 -14.94
N LEU A 37 4.34 0.90 -14.49
CA LEU A 37 2.93 0.98 -14.88
C LEU A 37 2.70 1.70 -16.22
N SER A 38 3.73 2.33 -16.81
CA SER A 38 3.62 3.12 -18.05
C SER A 38 2.95 2.34 -19.20
N GLY A 39 3.29 1.06 -19.36
CA GLY A 39 2.76 0.19 -20.42
C GLY A 39 1.45 -0.56 -20.09
N CYS A 40 0.96 -0.50 -18.85
CA CYS A 40 -0.20 -1.29 -18.43
C CYS A 40 -1.54 -0.64 -18.82
N SER A 41 -2.56 -1.42 -19.14
CA SER A 41 -3.90 -0.88 -19.34
C SER A 41 -4.74 -1.01 -18.07
N PHE A 42 -5.21 0.11 -17.52
CA PHE A 42 -6.20 0.16 -16.43
C PHE A 42 -6.94 1.50 -16.45
N ASP A 43 -8.18 1.52 -15.98
CA ASP A 43 -8.99 2.75 -15.90
C ASP A 43 -8.65 3.55 -14.64
N GLU A 44 -8.78 2.92 -13.48
CA GLU A 44 -8.43 3.48 -12.18
C GLU A 44 -7.99 2.37 -11.23
N LEU A 45 -7.07 2.69 -10.32
CA LEU A 45 -6.66 1.85 -9.21
C LEU A 45 -6.84 2.59 -7.90
N TYR A 46 -7.01 1.84 -6.81
CA TYR A 46 -7.21 2.41 -5.50
C TYR A 46 -6.00 2.20 -4.60
N LEU A 47 -5.35 3.31 -4.23
CA LEU A 47 -4.14 3.32 -3.42
C LEU A 47 -4.46 3.79 -2.00
N VAL A 48 -4.03 3.00 -1.01
CA VAL A 48 -4.08 3.35 0.41
C VAL A 48 -2.66 3.43 0.95
N VAL A 49 -2.25 4.60 1.42
CA VAL A 49 -0.92 4.86 1.99
C VAL A 49 -1.07 5.01 3.49
N PHE A 50 -0.40 4.14 4.23
CA PHE A 50 -0.30 4.19 5.68
C PHE A 50 1.01 4.88 6.07
N ARG A 51 0.91 6.12 6.53
CA ARG A 51 2.03 6.89 7.07
C ARG A 51 1.95 6.87 8.59
N SER A 52 3.05 6.59 9.26
CA SER A 52 3.03 6.42 10.71
C SER A 52 4.34 6.83 11.38
N VAL A 53 4.25 7.11 12.68
CA VAL A 53 5.41 7.29 13.56
C VAL A 53 5.31 6.23 14.65
N ARG A 54 6.22 5.27 14.63
CA ARG A 54 6.23 4.14 15.56
C ARG A 54 6.69 4.57 16.94
N ARG A 55 6.08 4.00 17.99
CA ARG A 55 6.55 4.22 19.35
C ARG A 55 7.94 3.61 19.57
N PRO A 56 8.80 4.22 20.40
CA PRO A 56 10.10 3.64 20.76
C PRO A 56 10.00 2.27 21.44
N ASP A 57 8.92 2.03 22.18
CA ASP A 57 8.63 0.80 22.94
C ASP A 57 7.66 -0.15 22.20
N ALA A 58 7.41 0.08 20.91
CA ALA A 58 6.52 -0.76 20.11
C ALA A 58 7.03 -2.22 20.04
N ASP A 59 6.12 -3.17 20.24
CA ASP A 59 6.43 -4.59 20.04
C ASP A 59 6.47 -4.92 18.54
N LEU A 60 7.69 -5.04 18.00
CA LEU A 60 7.92 -5.32 16.58
C LEU A 60 7.52 -6.74 16.18
N VAL A 61 7.56 -7.70 17.10
CA VAL A 61 7.18 -9.08 16.82
C VAL A 61 5.66 -9.14 16.68
N LEU A 62 4.95 -8.51 17.62
CA LEU A 62 3.49 -8.41 17.59
C LEU A 62 3.00 -7.65 16.36
N LEU A 63 3.62 -6.50 16.05
CA LEU A 63 3.30 -5.74 14.83
C LEU A 63 3.46 -6.59 13.57
N ARG A 64 4.56 -7.34 13.48
CA ARG A 64 4.81 -8.20 12.33
C ARG A 64 3.76 -9.31 12.22
N GLU A 65 3.41 -9.97 13.32
CA GLU A 65 2.44 -11.06 13.33
C GLU A 65 1.06 -10.60 12.87
N TYR A 66 0.58 -9.46 13.36
CA TYR A 66 -0.73 -8.92 12.99
C TYR A 66 -0.75 -8.41 11.55
N ASP A 67 0.33 -7.77 11.11
CA ASP A 67 0.48 -7.33 9.73
C ASP A 67 0.51 -8.50 8.74
N ASP A 68 1.27 -9.56 9.05
CA ASP A 68 1.37 -10.76 8.22
C ASP A 68 0.00 -11.46 8.10
N ARG A 69 -0.77 -11.57 9.20
CA ARG A 69 -2.15 -12.09 9.16
C ARG A 69 -3.11 -11.23 8.32
N ALA A 70 -3.05 -9.91 8.50
CA ALA A 70 -3.88 -8.98 7.74
C ALA A 70 -3.56 -9.06 6.24
N TYR A 71 -2.28 -9.20 5.88
CA TYR A 71 -1.84 -9.40 4.50
C TYR A 71 -2.31 -10.73 3.92
N GLU A 72 -2.19 -11.85 4.65
CA GLU A 72 -2.70 -13.15 4.21
C GLU A 72 -4.22 -13.12 3.94
N GLU A 73 -4.99 -12.48 4.83
CA GLU A 73 -6.44 -12.31 4.66
C GLU A 73 -6.80 -11.39 3.48
N ALA A 74 -5.99 -10.36 3.24
CA ALA A 74 -6.14 -9.49 2.07
C ALA A 74 -5.89 -10.24 0.75
N LEU A 75 -4.86 -11.10 0.69
CA LEU A 75 -4.62 -11.98 -0.45
C LEU A 75 -5.81 -12.91 -0.71
N GLY A 76 -6.37 -13.51 0.35
CA GLY A 76 -7.55 -14.38 0.26
C GLY A 76 -8.83 -13.65 -0.15
N SER A 77 -8.91 -12.34 0.07
CA SER A 77 -10.06 -11.51 -0.31
C SER A 77 -10.09 -11.16 -1.81
N GLY A 78 -8.92 -11.19 -2.48
CA GLY A 78 -8.72 -10.88 -3.89
C GLY A 78 -8.62 -9.38 -4.20
N GLY A 79 -7.99 -9.06 -5.33
CA GLY A 79 -7.88 -7.68 -5.86
C GLY A 79 -6.71 -6.84 -5.32
N LEU A 80 -5.88 -7.40 -4.44
CA LEU A 80 -4.65 -6.77 -3.99
C LEU A 80 -3.57 -6.91 -5.07
N LEU A 81 -3.16 -5.79 -5.66
CA LEU A 81 -2.14 -5.76 -6.71
C LEU A 81 -0.72 -5.65 -6.13
N LYS A 82 -0.58 -4.87 -5.05
CA LYS A 82 0.70 -4.70 -4.37
C LYS A 82 0.47 -4.38 -2.90
N TYR A 83 1.20 -5.09 -2.05
CA TYR A 83 1.50 -4.63 -0.70
C TYR A 83 2.99 -4.24 -0.62
N PHE A 84 3.26 -3.05 -0.12
CA PHE A 84 4.60 -2.60 0.24
C PHE A 84 4.66 -2.37 1.75
N LYS A 85 5.48 -3.17 2.43
CA LYS A 85 5.75 -3.07 3.87
C LYS A 85 7.02 -2.26 4.08
N GLY A 86 6.86 -1.01 4.48
CA GLY A 86 7.99 -0.13 4.77
C GLY A 86 8.68 -0.43 6.08
N HIS A 87 9.87 0.15 6.24
CA HIS A 87 10.61 0.14 7.48
C HIS A 87 10.58 1.53 8.09
N ALA A 88 10.48 1.59 9.43
CA ALA A 88 10.61 2.85 10.13
C ALA A 88 12.07 3.35 10.06
N ASN A 89 12.24 4.64 9.79
CA ASN A 89 13.54 5.30 9.84
C ASN A 89 14.00 5.55 11.29
N GLU A 90 15.14 6.22 11.46
CA GLU A 90 15.73 6.53 12.77
C GLU A 90 14.81 7.38 13.67
N ARG A 91 13.89 8.14 13.09
CA ARG A 91 12.87 8.93 13.81
C ARG A 91 11.59 8.16 14.08
N GLY A 92 11.53 6.88 13.70
CA GLY A 92 10.34 6.03 13.81
C GLY A 92 9.32 6.25 12.70
N GLU A 93 9.59 7.11 11.71
CA GLU A 93 8.65 7.38 10.60
C GLU A 93 8.65 6.22 9.61
N CYS A 94 7.47 5.72 9.26
CA CYS A 94 7.27 4.58 8.39
C CYS A 94 6.20 4.89 7.33
N LEU A 95 6.34 4.29 6.15
CA LEU A 95 5.34 4.32 5.09
C LEU A 95 5.16 2.91 4.53
N SER A 96 3.95 2.39 4.65
CA SER A 96 3.50 1.20 3.92
C SER A 96 2.34 1.58 3.00
N PHE A 97 2.09 0.81 1.94
CA PHE A 97 0.91 1.04 1.11
C PHE A 97 0.35 -0.26 0.55
N CYS A 98 -0.94 -0.21 0.22
CA CYS A 98 -1.63 -1.24 -0.54
C CYS A 98 -2.24 -0.63 -1.80
N LEU A 99 -1.99 -1.25 -2.94
CA LEU A 99 -2.59 -0.91 -4.23
C LEU A 99 -3.61 -1.99 -4.59
N TRP A 100 -4.81 -1.57 -4.95
CA TRP A 100 -5.95 -2.43 -5.22
C TRP A 100 -6.53 -2.15 -6.60
N GLU A 101 -7.08 -3.18 -7.24
CA GLU A 101 -7.86 -3.02 -8.47
C GLU A 101 -9.07 -2.10 -8.23
N THR A 102 -9.78 -2.29 -7.12
CA THR A 102 -10.96 -1.48 -6.78
C THR A 102 -11.00 -1.08 -5.31
N ARG A 103 -11.68 0.05 -5.05
CA ARG A 103 -11.98 0.49 -3.68
C ARG A 103 -12.85 -0.50 -2.91
N GLU A 104 -13.73 -1.22 -3.58
CA GLU A 104 -14.63 -2.18 -2.91
C GLU A 104 -13.88 -3.38 -2.36
N GLN A 105 -12.92 -3.93 -3.12
CA GLN A 105 -12.02 -4.98 -2.64
C GLN A 105 -11.19 -4.50 -1.44
N ALA A 106 -10.63 -3.28 -1.51
CA ALA A 106 -9.89 -2.70 -0.39
C ALA A 106 -10.76 -2.55 0.88
N ARG A 107 -12.03 -2.13 0.73
CA ARG A 107 -12.96 -2.03 1.86
C ARG A 107 -13.34 -3.39 2.43
N LYS A 108 -13.54 -4.39 1.58
CA LYS A 108 -13.84 -5.76 1.99
C LYS A 108 -12.68 -6.34 2.81
N ALA A 109 -11.44 -6.18 2.34
CA ALA A 109 -10.26 -6.61 3.08
C ALA A 109 -10.10 -5.85 4.41
N ALA A 110 -10.29 -4.54 4.43
CA ALA A 110 -10.19 -3.74 5.65
C ALA A 110 -11.28 -4.08 6.70
N ALA A 111 -12.42 -4.61 6.27
CA ALA A 111 -13.50 -5.05 7.16
C ALA A 111 -13.34 -6.49 7.67
N ALA A 112 -12.32 -7.21 7.21
CA ALA A 112 -12.07 -8.59 7.60
C ALA A 112 -11.40 -8.65 9.00
N ALA A 113 -11.54 -9.79 9.66
CA ALA A 113 -11.27 -9.92 11.10
C ALA A 113 -9.80 -9.65 11.44
N SER A 114 -8.88 -10.18 10.63
CA SER A 114 -7.44 -10.00 10.86
C SER A 114 -7.05 -8.53 10.63
N HIS A 115 -7.58 -7.89 9.60
CA HIS A 115 -7.37 -6.45 9.37
C HIS A 115 -7.89 -5.57 10.51
N MET A 116 -9.10 -5.85 11.03
CA MET A 116 -9.64 -5.10 12.19
C MET A 116 -8.74 -5.26 13.42
N SER A 117 -8.29 -6.49 13.70
CA SER A 117 -7.40 -6.76 14.82
C SER A 117 -6.04 -6.05 14.67
N ALA A 118 -5.48 -6.00 13.46
CA ALA A 118 -4.24 -5.28 13.17
C ALA A 118 -4.40 -3.75 13.34
N ALA A 119 -5.57 -3.21 13.01
CA ALA A 119 -5.89 -1.81 13.22
C ALA A 119 -5.95 -1.45 14.73
N GLU A 120 -6.48 -2.34 15.57
CA GLU A 120 -6.49 -2.16 17.03
C GLU A 120 -5.09 -2.15 17.63
N ILE A 121 -4.20 -3.04 17.18
CA ILE A 121 -2.78 -3.04 17.59
C ILE A 121 -2.06 -1.79 17.07
N THR A 122 -2.36 -1.36 15.85
CA THR A 122 -1.80 -0.13 15.26
C THR A 122 -2.07 1.09 16.14
N ALA A 123 -3.30 1.23 16.67
CA ALA A 123 -3.63 2.35 17.57
C ALA A 123 -2.78 2.37 18.86
N GLN A 124 -2.26 1.22 19.30
CA GLN A 124 -1.43 1.09 20.49
C GLN A 124 0.07 1.26 20.21
N MET A 125 0.54 0.79 19.05
CA MET A 125 1.97 0.67 18.72
C MET A 125 2.57 1.89 18.01
N TYR A 126 1.73 2.80 17.50
CA TYR A 126 2.17 4.03 16.85
C TYR A 126 1.85 5.27 17.69
N LEU A 127 2.74 6.26 17.66
CA LEU A 127 2.50 7.59 18.23
C LEU A 127 1.43 8.33 17.43
N SER A 128 1.47 8.16 16.10
CA SER A 128 0.50 8.71 15.17
C SER A 128 0.47 7.89 13.90
N TYR A 129 -0.67 7.87 13.21
CA TYR A 129 -0.76 7.38 11.85
C TYR A 129 -1.80 8.18 11.04
N VAL A 130 -1.63 8.18 9.73
CA VAL A 130 -2.55 8.76 8.75
C VAL A 130 -2.72 7.77 7.61
N LEU A 131 -3.96 7.65 7.12
CA LEU A 131 -4.30 6.91 5.91
C LEU A 131 -4.61 7.90 4.80
N ASP A 132 -3.68 8.07 3.87
CA ASP A 132 -3.94 8.79 2.64
C ASP A 132 -4.55 7.83 1.61
N ARG A 133 -5.54 8.31 0.86
CA ARG A 133 -6.22 7.54 -0.18
C ARG A 133 -6.14 8.28 -1.49
N TYR A 134 -5.88 7.54 -2.55
CA TYR A 134 -5.78 8.11 -3.89
C TYR A 134 -6.51 7.21 -4.90
N TRP A 135 -7.12 7.85 -5.89
CA TRP A 135 -7.31 7.23 -7.19
C TRP A 135 -6.03 7.39 -7.98
N LEU A 136 -5.50 6.28 -8.50
CA LEU A 136 -4.40 6.28 -9.45
C LEU A 136 -4.99 6.06 -10.84
N LYS A 137 -4.87 7.08 -11.69
CA LYS A 137 -5.45 7.12 -13.04
C LYS A 137 -4.36 7.37 -14.07
N LYS A 138 -4.68 7.09 -15.34
CA LYS A 138 -3.85 7.52 -16.47
C LYS A 138 -4.43 8.74 -17.15
N ASP A 139 -3.58 9.72 -17.42
CA ASP A 139 -3.83 10.81 -18.37
C ASP A 139 -2.80 10.70 -19.50
N GLY A 140 -3.19 10.03 -20.59
CA GLY A 140 -2.24 9.59 -21.62
C GLY A 140 -1.23 8.57 -21.05
N GLU A 141 0.05 8.92 -21.10
CA GLU A 141 1.14 8.09 -20.53
C GLU A 141 1.48 8.48 -19.08
N GLU A 142 0.95 9.58 -18.56
CA GLU A 142 1.24 10.07 -17.21
C GLU A 142 0.30 9.45 -16.17
N LEU A 143 0.84 9.22 -14.96
CA LEU A 143 0.07 8.77 -13.81
C LEU A 143 -0.41 9.96 -12.99
N VAL A 144 -1.72 10.02 -12.77
CA VAL A 144 -2.37 11.04 -11.96
C VAL A 144 -2.80 10.43 -10.63
N PHE A 145 -2.40 11.08 -9.53
CA PHE A 145 -2.73 10.68 -8.17
C PHE A 145 -3.74 11.66 -7.58
N GLU A 146 -5.02 11.31 -7.67
CA GLU A 146 -6.12 12.13 -7.16
C GLU A 146 -6.44 11.74 -5.71
N ARG A 147 -6.20 12.63 -4.75
CA ARG A 147 -6.45 12.36 -3.32
C ARG A 147 -7.95 12.38 -3.00
N ILE A 148 -8.38 11.49 -2.10
CA ILE A 148 -9.79 11.29 -1.68
C ILE A 148 -9.95 11.43 -0.17
#